data_AF-X0L524-F1
#
_entry.id   AF-X0L524-F1
#
_cell.length_a   1.000
_cell.length_b   1.000
_cell.length_c   1.000
_cell.angle_alpha   90.00
_cell.angle_beta   90.00
_cell.angle_gamma   90.00
#
_symmetry.space_group_name_H-M   'P 1'
#
loop_
_entity.id
_entity.type
_entity.pdbx_description
1 polymer ?
#
loop_
_entity_poly.entity_id
_entity_poly.type
_entity_poly.pdbx_seq_one_letter_code
_entity_poly.pdbx_strand_id
1 'polypeptide(L)'
;MAAVDGAQDGQHHLFYIWHPDSDWHPAFEGRQTQDPLGPAFGGYHHDLATICLRMRADREALIATTDYGPAAVFHLFIPAYSPLVMDHPIAFADELLPMVVTGGRHRGTDLVWFALRRYPNEERMRLNFVGLLPQNKVCLATRDGGVAVAGCSIAMWGCVLAPAVFPPCAPVAASMIVSLQVPAMACMTALMSGGAYDALTQEENIQILGDPIFLE
;
A
#
# COMPACT_ATOMS: atom_id res chain seq x y z
N MET A 1 -32.24 8.76 23.77
CA MET A 1 -30.92 9.20 23.27
C MET A 1 -31.06 9.35 21.78
N ALA A 2 -30.66 10.50 21.21
CA ALA A 2 -30.88 10.80 19.80
C ALA A 2 -30.03 9.85 18.95
N ALA A 3 -30.67 9.22 17.94
CA ALA A 3 -29.95 8.59 16.85
C ALA A 3 -28.98 9.64 16.31
N VAL A 4 -27.68 9.33 16.35
CA VAL A 4 -26.71 10.13 15.60
C VAL A 4 -27.05 9.86 14.14
N ASP A 5 -27.87 10.74 13.56
CA ASP A 5 -28.10 10.78 12.13
C ASP A 5 -26.72 10.75 11.47
N GLY A 6 -26.46 9.73 10.66
CA GLY A 6 -25.19 9.51 9.96
C GLY A 6 -24.88 10.59 8.91
N ALA A 7 -25.54 11.75 9.00
CA ALA A 7 -25.36 12.94 8.20
C ALA A 7 -24.79 14.07 9.09
N GLN A 8 -23.58 13.88 9.61
CA GLN A 8 -22.80 15.03 10.07
C GLN A 8 -22.16 15.64 8.81
N ASP A 9 -22.38 16.94 8.58
CA ASP A 9 -21.94 17.70 7.39
C ASP A 9 -22.65 17.43 6.05
N GLY A 10 -23.81 16.75 6.05
CA GLY A 10 -24.56 16.44 4.82
C GLY A 10 -23.95 15.31 3.98
N GLN A 11 -22.96 14.60 4.52
CA GLN A 11 -22.40 13.38 3.95
C GLN A 11 -22.95 12.16 4.70
N HIS A 12 -23.32 11.12 3.96
CA HIS A 12 -23.79 9.88 4.55
C HIS A 12 -22.61 9.02 4.97
N HIS A 13 -22.52 8.71 6.26
CA HIS A 13 -21.44 7.93 6.85
C HIS A 13 -21.91 6.52 7.20
N LEU A 14 -21.16 5.50 6.77
CA LEU A 14 -21.36 4.12 7.19
C LEU A 14 -20.15 3.61 7.97
N PHE A 15 -20.40 2.84 9.01
CA PHE A 15 -19.38 2.41 9.97
C PHE A 15 -19.22 0.89 9.98
N TYR A 16 -17.98 0.45 9.86
CA TYR A 16 -17.56 -0.95 9.84
C TYR A 16 -16.46 -1.17 10.87
N ILE A 17 -16.39 -2.36 11.45
CA ILE A 17 -15.36 -2.73 12.42
C ILE A 17 -14.61 -3.97 11.94
N TRP A 18 -13.29 -3.91 12.02
CA TRP A 18 -12.43 -5.06 11.74
C TRP A 18 -11.43 -5.27 12.87
N HIS A 19 -11.30 -6.51 13.32
CA HIS A 19 -10.24 -6.91 14.24
C HIS A 19 -9.96 -8.42 14.09
N PRO A 20 -8.70 -8.88 13.96
CA PRO A 20 -8.39 -10.28 13.72
C PRO A 20 -8.86 -11.21 14.85
N ASP A 21 -8.83 -10.73 16.09
CA ASP A 21 -9.38 -11.49 17.23
C ASP A 21 -10.90 -11.36 17.30
N SER A 22 -11.57 -12.44 17.69
CA SER A 22 -13.02 -12.50 17.87
C SER A 22 -13.48 -12.47 19.34
N ASP A 23 -12.54 -12.42 20.29
CA ASP A 23 -12.81 -12.47 21.75
C ASP A 23 -13.73 -11.35 22.24
N TRP A 24 -13.76 -10.22 21.52
CA TRP A 24 -14.60 -9.07 21.85
C TRP A 24 -16.05 -9.21 21.33
N HIS A 25 -16.34 -10.14 20.42
CA HIS A 25 -17.67 -10.30 19.83
C HIS A 25 -18.78 -10.50 20.86
N PRO A 26 -18.67 -11.42 21.86
CA PRO A 26 -19.76 -11.64 22.80
C PRO A 26 -20.10 -10.40 23.64
N ALA A 27 -19.07 -9.65 24.04
CA ALA A 27 -19.25 -8.41 24.80
C ALA A 27 -19.88 -7.31 23.94
N PHE A 28 -19.50 -7.23 22.66
CA PHE A 28 -20.06 -6.27 21.72
C PHE A 28 -21.52 -6.59 21.36
N GLU A 29 -21.82 -7.85 21.05
CA GLU A 29 -23.17 -8.33 20.76
C GLU A 29 -24.11 -8.16 21.97
N GLY A 30 -23.61 -8.42 23.17
CA GLY A 30 -24.34 -8.16 24.41
C GLY A 30 -24.70 -6.69 24.57
N ARG A 31 -23.77 -5.77 24.24
CA ARG A 31 -24.04 -4.32 24.26
C ARG A 31 -24.99 -3.89 23.15
N GLN A 32 -24.83 -4.41 21.94
CA GLN A 32 -25.74 -4.19 20.81
C GLN A 32 -27.17 -4.62 21.12
N THR A 33 -27.36 -5.70 21.87
CA THR A 33 -28.70 -6.14 22.29
C THR A 33 -29.35 -5.16 23.26
N GLN A 34 -28.55 -4.48 24.09
CA GLN A 34 -29.03 -3.51 25.08
C GLN A 34 -29.21 -2.10 24.49
N ASP A 35 -28.29 -1.69 23.62
CA ASP A 35 -28.24 -0.41 22.93
C ASP A 35 -27.83 -0.64 21.47
N PRO A 36 -28.80 -0.92 20.58
CA PRO A 36 -28.52 -1.23 19.18
C PRO A 36 -27.85 -0.09 18.46
N LEU A 37 -26.82 -0.39 17.67
CA LEU A 37 -26.25 0.63 16.78
C LEU A 37 -27.26 0.97 15.68
N GLY A 38 -27.27 2.25 15.29
CA GLY A 38 -28.17 2.76 14.27
C GLY A 38 -27.93 2.16 12.87
N PRO A 39 -28.80 2.49 11.90
CA PRO A 39 -28.76 1.93 10.54
C PRO A 39 -27.49 2.28 9.74
N ALA A 40 -26.71 3.23 10.22
CA ALA A 40 -25.39 3.56 9.67
C ALA A 40 -24.32 2.48 9.96
N PHE A 41 -24.60 1.53 10.86
CA PHE A 41 -23.67 0.46 11.17
C PHE A 41 -23.74 -0.67 10.13
N GLY A 42 -22.70 -0.75 9.31
CA GLY A 42 -22.53 -1.75 8.26
C GLY A 42 -21.93 -3.07 8.77
N GLY A 43 -21.67 -3.22 10.07
CA GLY A 43 -21.29 -4.48 10.69
C GLY A 43 -19.82 -4.66 11.00
N TYR A 44 -19.45 -5.89 11.38
CA TYR A 44 -18.10 -6.24 11.80
C TYR A 44 -17.68 -7.61 11.32
N HIS A 45 -16.37 -7.82 11.19
CA HIS A 45 -15.80 -9.13 10.86
C HIS A 45 -14.36 -9.27 11.36
N HIS A 46 -13.90 -10.53 11.50
CA HIS A 46 -12.54 -10.84 11.93
C HIS A 46 -11.54 -10.90 10.77
N ASP A 47 -11.98 -11.38 9.61
CA ASP A 47 -11.23 -11.31 8.36
C ASP A 47 -11.43 -9.97 7.64
N LEU A 48 -10.31 -9.35 7.23
CA LEU A 48 -10.25 -8.04 6.58
C LEU A 48 -10.78 -8.10 5.15
N ALA A 49 -10.50 -9.19 4.43
CA ALA A 49 -10.98 -9.34 3.05
C ALA A 49 -12.51 -9.43 3.02
N THR A 50 -13.09 -10.23 3.92
CA THR A 50 -14.54 -10.39 4.05
C THR A 50 -15.26 -9.09 4.41
N ILE A 51 -14.75 -8.29 5.36
CA ILE A 51 -15.41 -7.00 5.67
C ILE A 51 -15.31 -6.03 4.48
N CYS A 52 -14.20 -6.02 3.74
CA CYS A 52 -14.05 -5.21 2.54
C CYS A 52 -15.00 -5.65 1.42
N LEU A 53 -15.20 -6.95 1.23
CA LEU A 53 -16.21 -7.47 0.29
C LEU A 53 -17.62 -7.02 0.68
N ARG A 54 -17.94 -7.08 1.98
CA ARG A 54 -19.22 -6.59 2.48
C ARG A 54 -19.39 -5.08 2.23
N MET A 55 -18.37 -4.28 2.57
CA MET A 55 -18.38 -2.84 2.31
C MET A 55 -18.68 -2.57 0.83
N ARG A 56 -17.99 -3.27 -0.09
CA ARG A 56 -18.25 -3.12 -1.53
C ARG A 56 -19.70 -3.43 -1.88
N ALA A 57 -20.24 -4.57 -1.43
CA ALA A 57 -21.63 -4.93 -1.69
C ALA A 57 -22.61 -3.88 -1.15
N ASP A 58 -22.34 -3.33 0.05
CA ASP A 58 -23.14 -2.27 0.65
C ASP A 58 -23.05 -0.98 -0.18
N ARG A 59 -21.88 -0.64 -0.77
CA ARG A 59 -21.78 0.50 -1.69
C ARG A 59 -22.55 0.27 -2.99
N GLU A 60 -22.43 -0.91 -3.60
CA GLU A 60 -23.17 -1.26 -4.81
C GLU A 60 -24.68 -1.15 -4.58
N ALA A 61 -25.17 -1.63 -3.43
CA ALA A 61 -26.56 -1.46 -3.01
C ALA A 61 -26.94 0.01 -2.82
N LEU A 62 -26.10 0.82 -2.16
CA LEU A 62 -26.36 2.25 -1.97
C LEU A 62 -26.42 3.00 -3.30
N ILE A 63 -25.50 2.72 -4.24
CA ILE A 63 -25.51 3.32 -5.58
C ILE A 63 -26.78 2.96 -6.34
N ALA A 64 -27.27 1.72 -6.21
CA ALA A 64 -28.47 1.26 -6.89
C ALA A 64 -29.77 1.84 -6.28
N THR A 65 -29.75 2.20 -5.00
CA THR A 65 -30.97 2.57 -4.25
C THR A 65 -31.04 4.05 -3.87
N THR A 66 -29.93 4.78 -3.92
CA THR A 66 -29.86 6.15 -3.39
C THR A 66 -28.95 7.05 -4.24
N ASP A 67 -29.30 8.34 -4.33
CA ASP A 67 -28.51 9.33 -5.08
C ASP A 67 -27.17 9.66 -4.41
N TYR A 68 -27.06 9.44 -3.09
CA TYR A 68 -25.85 9.71 -2.33
C TYR A 68 -24.88 8.52 -2.26
N GLY A 69 -25.25 7.36 -2.81
CA GLY A 69 -24.44 6.14 -2.74
C GLY A 69 -22.98 6.30 -3.18
N PRO A 70 -22.69 6.98 -4.31
CA PRO A 70 -21.31 7.25 -4.74
C PRO A 70 -20.52 8.18 -3.79
N ALA A 71 -21.22 9.05 -3.05
CA ALA A 71 -20.63 10.04 -2.15
C ALA A 71 -20.58 9.58 -0.68
N ALA A 72 -21.19 8.44 -0.35
CA ALA A 72 -21.20 7.89 1.00
C ALA A 72 -19.78 7.53 1.46
N VAL A 73 -19.41 8.02 2.65
CA VAL A 73 -18.08 7.82 3.24
C VAL A 73 -18.11 6.61 4.16
N PHE A 74 -17.25 5.64 3.87
CA PHE A 74 -17.14 4.45 4.70
C PHE A 74 -16.04 4.60 5.73
N HIS A 75 -16.36 4.29 6.98
CA HIS A 75 -15.43 4.33 8.09
C HIS A 75 -15.11 2.89 8.51
N LEU A 76 -13.85 2.50 8.42
CA LEU A 76 -13.34 1.22 8.91
C LEU A 76 -12.60 1.46 10.23
N PHE A 77 -13.14 0.97 11.34
CA PHE A 77 -12.52 1.04 12.65
C PHE A 77 -11.75 -0.24 12.98
N ILE A 78 -10.54 -0.06 13.51
CA ILE A 78 -9.64 -1.15 13.87
C ILE A 78 -9.29 -1.02 15.36
N PRO A 79 -10.12 -1.59 16.26
CA PRO A 79 -9.93 -1.46 17.71
C PRO A 79 -8.78 -2.35 18.19
N ALA A 80 -7.55 -1.83 18.16
CA ALA A 80 -6.39 -2.57 18.62
C ALA A 80 -6.07 -2.27 20.09
N TYR A 81 -5.89 -3.33 20.91
CA TYR A 81 -5.39 -3.24 22.29
C TYR A 81 -3.90 -3.61 22.41
N SER A 82 -3.33 -4.18 21.35
CA SER A 82 -1.91 -4.48 21.17
C SER A 82 -1.47 -4.08 19.75
N PRO A 83 -0.16 -3.95 19.48
CA PRO A 83 0.33 -3.69 18.14
C PRO A 83 -0.13 -4.77 17.15
N LEU A 84 -0.74 -4.35 16.06
CA LEU A 84 -1.20 -5.15 14.95
C LEU A 84 -0.43 -4.73 13.70
N VAL A 85 0.26 -5.68 13.08
CA VAL A 85 1.11 -5.43 11.91
C VAL A 85 0.62 -6.32 10.76
N MET A 86 0.12 -5.68 9.70
CA MET A 86 -0.12 -6.32 8.41
C MET A 86 1.08 -6.05 7.52
N ASP A 87 2.00 -7.01 7.52
CA ASP A 87 3.24 -6.99 6.74
C ASP A 87 3.03 -7.37 5.27
N HIS A 88 1.95 -8.08 4.98
CA HIS A 88 1.54 -8.43 3.62
C HIS A 88 1.09 -7.18 2.86
N PRO A 89 1.60 -6.93 1.65
CA PRO A 89 1.19 -5.79 0.84
C PRO A 89 -0.30 -5.86 0.49
N ILE A 90 -1.06 -4.88 0.98
CA ILE A 90 -2.49 -4.76 0.71
C ILE A 90 -2.80 -3.50 -0.10
N ALA A 91 -3.87 -3.57 -0.89
CA ALA A 91 -4.49 -2.43 -1.56
C ALA A 91 -6.01 -2.51 -1.39
N PHE A 92 -6.67 -1.38 -1.15
CA PHE A 92 -8.13 -1.33 -1.15
C PHE A 92 -8.64 -1.12 -2.58
N ALA A 93 -9.73 -1.80 -2.93
CA ALA A 93 -10.38 -1.63 -4.22
C ALA A 93 -10.93 -0.19 -4.38
N ASP A 94 -10.90 0.35 -5.60
CA ASP A 94 -11.31 1.74 -5.86
C ASP A 94 -12.81 1.95 -5.61
N GLU A 95 -13.59 0.88 -5.68
CA GLU A 95 -15.01 0.80 -5.32
C GLU A 95 -15.25 0.99 -3.83
N LEU A 96 -14.23 0.89 -2.97
CA LEU A 96 -14.34 1.16 -1.55
C LEU A 96 -14.22 2.66 -1.21
N LEU A 97 -13.87 3.51 -2.19
CA LEU A 97 -13.69 4.94 -1.99
C LEU A 97 -15.00 5.73 -2.19
N PRO A 98 -15.27 6.79 -1.41
CA PRO A 98 -14.41 7.36 -0.37
C PRO A 98 -14.46 6.59 0.96
N MET A 99 -13.30 6.47 1.63
CA MET A 99 -13.22 5.79 2.93
C MET A 99 -12.23 6.40 3.91
N VAL A 100 -12.45 6.13 5.19
CA VAL A 100 -11.60 6.52 6.31
C VAL A 100 -11.26 5.27 7.11
N VAL A 101 -9.98 4.94 7.24
CA VAL A 101 -9.52 3.87 8.12
C VAL A 101 -9.02 4.49 9.40
N THR A 102 -9.58 4.07 10.54
CA THR A 102 -9.21 4.57 11.85
C THR A 102 -8.68 3.44 12.71
N GLY A 103 -7.39 3.50 13.04
CA GLY A 103 -6.71 2.56 13.94
C GLY A 103 -6.79 2.94 15.41
N GLY A 104 -6.31 2.04 16.26
CA GLY A 104 -6.08 2.31 17.67
C GLY A 104 -4.80 3.13 17.89
N ARG A 105 -4.86 4.10 18.82
CA ARG A 105 -3.68 4.85 19.29
C ARG A 105 -3.57 4.73 20.81
N HIS A 106 -2.39 4.34 21.30
CA HIS A 106 -2.10 4.28 22.72
C HIS A 106 -0.86 5.11 23.05
N ARG A 107 -1.00 6.09 23.95
CA ARG A 107 0.09 7.00 24.39
C ARG A 107 0.83 7.70 23.24
N GLY A 108 0.09 8.04 22.18
CA GLY A 108 0.65 8.71 20.99
C GLY A 108 1.30 7.76 19.98
N THR A 109 1.36 6.46 20.26
CA THR A 109 1.85 5.44 19.33
C THR A 109 0.67 4.79 18.62
N ASP A 110 0.75 4.71 17.29
CA ASP A 110 -0.21 4.00 16.46
C ASP A 110 -0.03 2.49 16.67
N LEU A 111 -1.13 1.80 16.90
CA LEU A 111 -1.14 0.36 17.17
C LEU A 111 -1.34 -0.45 15.90
N VAL A 112 -1.86 0.13 14.83
CA VAL A 112 -2.15 -0.59 13.58
C VAL A 112 -1.17 -0.14 12.52
N TRP A 113 -0.51 -1.10 11.86
CA TRP A 113 0.49 -0.84 10.83
C TRP A 113 0.16 -1.61 9.56
N PHE A 114 0.03 -0.90 8.43
CA PHE A 114 -0.28 -1.49 7.13
C PHE A 114 0.85 -1.30 6.12
N ALA A 115 1.14 -2.34 5.35
CA ALA A 115 1.94 -2.25 4.14
C ALA A 115 1.04 -1.89 2.94
N LEU A 116 0.77 -0.60 2.71
CA LEU A 116 -0.05 -0.14 1.56
C LEU A 116 0.82 0.12 0.32
N ARG A 117 0.58 -0.62 -0.78
CA ARG A 117 1.34 -0.51 -2.06
C ARG A 117 0.83 0.60 -2.96
N ARG A 118 -0.49 0.69 -3.11
CA ARG A 118 -1.13 1.76 -3.88
C ARG A 118 -1.36 2.90 -2.90
N TYR A 119 -0.70 4.04 -3.10
CA TYR A 119 -1.18 5.26 -2.47
C TYR A 119 -2.60 5.47 -3.00
N PRO A 120 -3.64 5.29 -2.17
CA PRO A 120 -4.98 5.61 -2.60
C PRO A 120 -4.98 7.10 -2.95
N ASN A 121 -5.86 7.51 -3.85
CA ASN A 121 -6.02 8.93 -4.15
C ASN A 121 -6.25 9.65 -2.81
N GLU A 122 -5.26 10.41 -2.32
CA GLU A 122 -5.19 10.87 -0.91
C GLU A 122 -6.42 11.70 -0.52
N GLU A 123 -7.08 12.28 -1.52
CA GLU A 123 -8.32 13.02 -1.38
C GLU A 123 -9.52 12.13 -1.00
N ARG A 124 -9.54 10.86 -1.45
CA ARG A 124 -10.67 9.92 -1.28
C ARG A 124 -10.44 8.88 -0.19
N MET A 125 -9.21 8.67 0.28
CA MET A 125 -8.90 7.75 1.38
C MET A 125 -8.10 8.44 2.48
N ARG A 126 -8.61 8.39 3.71
CA ARG A 126 -7.94 8.97 4.88
C ARG A 126 -7.55 7.90 5.88
N LEU A 127 -6.32 7.97 6.37
CA LEU A 127 -5.80 7.08 7.41
C LEU A 127 -5.63 7.88 8.70
N ASN A 128 -6.39 7.50 9.73
CA ASN A 128 -6.32 8.08 11.06
C ASN A 128 -5.70 7.05 12.00
N PHE A 129 -4.58 7.39 12.65
CA PHE A 129 -3.97 6.51 13.66
C PHE A 129 -3.54 5.13 13.12
N VAL A 130 -3.19 5.07 11.84
CA VAL A 130 -2.63 3.89 11.17
C VAL A 130 -1.23 4.23 10.67
N GLY A 131 -0.24 3.47 11.13
CA GLY A 131 1.13 3.55 10.66
C GLY A 131 1.30 2.88 9.31
N LEU A 132 2.17 3.43 8.47
CA LEU A 132 2.56 2.83 7.20
C LEU A 132 3.88 2.09 7.39
N LEU A 133 3.91 0.80 7.03
CA LEU A 133 5.17 0.09 6.97
C LEU A 133 5.99 0.63 5.79
N PRO A 134 7.30 0.83 5.98
CA PRO A 134 8.19 1.18 4.88
C PRO A 134 8.17 0.04 3.88
N GLN A 135 7.56 0.28 2.73
CA GLN A 135 7.56 -0.69 1.66
C GLN A 135 8.97 -0.87 1.13
N ASN A 136 9.36 -2.14 1.04
CA ASN A 136 10.71 -2.59 0.76
C ASN A 136 11.42 -1.73 -0.31
N LYS A 137 12.61 -1.27 0.09
CA LYS A 137 13.57 -0.48 -0.65
C LYS A 137 13.90 -1.21 -1.96
N VAL A 138 14.01 -0.44 -3.04
CA VAL A 138 14.62 -0.83 -4.33
C VAL A 138 15.67 -1.91 -4.12
N CYS A 139 15.57 -3.04 -4.82
CA CYS A 139 16.50 -4.15 -4.65
C CYS A 139 17.93 -3.62 -4.67
N LEU A 140 18.77 -4.10 -3.74
CA LEU A 140 20.17 -3.68 -3.67
C LEU A 140 20.88 -3.89 -5.02
N ALA A 141 20.49 -4.92 -5.79
CA ALA A 141 20.97 -5.12 -7.15
C ALA A 141 20.59 -3.98 -8.12
N THR A 142 19.38 -3.45 -8.01
CA THR A 142 18.89 -2.31 -8.81
C THR A 142 19.59 -1.01 -8.40
N ARG A 143 19.76 -0.77 -7.09
CA ARG A 143 20.43 0.41 -6.57
C ARG A 143 21.94 0.41 -6.87
N ASP A 144 22.63 -0.65 -6.51
CA ASP A 144 24.08 -0.76 -6.64
C ASP A 144 24.49 -0.99 -8.10
N GLY A 145 23.67 -1.72 -8.87
CA GLY A 145 23.83 -1.88 -10.31
C GLY A 145 23.73 -0.53 -11.04
N GLY A 146 22.77 0.32 -10.68
CA GLY A 146 22.62 1.65 -11.28
C GLY A 146 23.83 2.57 -11.03
N VAL A 147 24.35 2.58 -9.80
CA VAL A 147 25.54 3.35 -9.43
C VAL A 147 26.78 2.84 -10.19
N ALA A 148 26.96 1.52 -10.28
CA ALA A 148 28.10 0.92 -10.97
C ALA A 148 28.05 1.17 -12.49
N VAL A 149 26.87 1.09 -13.12
CA VAL A 149 26.69 1.41 -14.56
C VAL A 149 27.01 2.87 -14.84
N ALA A 150 26.55 3.79 -14.00
CA ALA A 150 26.85 5.22 -14.13
C ALA A 150 28.35 5.49 -14.00
N GLY A 151 29.01 4.89 -12.99
CA GLY A 151 30.45 5.01 -12.80
C GLY A 151 31.27 4.47 -13.98
N CYS A 152 30.91 3.30 -14.51
CA CYS A 152 31.59 2.70 -15.66
C CYS A 152 31.42 3.56 -16.92
N SER A 153 30.23 4.13 -17.11
CA SER A 153 29.94 5.00 -18.26
C SER A 153 30.76 6.28 -18.22
N ILE A 154 30.88 6.94 -17.06
CA ILE A 154 31.74 8.12 -16.88
C ILE A 154 33.21 7.79 -17.16
N ALA A 155 33.70 6.66 -16.64
CA ALA A 155 35.08 6.22 -16.89
C ALA A 155 35.33 5.94 -18.38
N MET A 156 34.36 5.34 -19.08
CA MET A 156 34.46 5.05 -20.51
C MET A 156 34.51 6.33 -21.36
N TRP A 157 33.66 7.31 -21.08
CA TRP A 157 33.72 8.62 -21.73
C TRP A 157 35.05 9.33 -21.45
N GLY A 158 35.59 9.23 -20.24
CA GLY A 158 36.91 9.75 -19.89
C GLY A 158 38.03 9.15 -20.75
N CYS A 159 37.99 7.84 -20.99
CA CYS A 159 38.98 7.15 -21.83
C CYS A 159 38.84 7.49 -23.32
N VAL A 160 37.64 7.83 -23.81
CA VAL A 160 37.41 8.27 -25.19
C VAL A 160 37.92 9.69 -25.41
N LEU A 161 37.79 10.58 -24.43
CA LEU A 161 38.17 11.99 -24.55
C LEU A 161 39.66 12.24 -24.26
N ALA A 162 40.28 11.44 -23.38
CA ALA A 162 41.69 11.63 -22.98
C ALA A 162 42.70 11.66 -24.16
N PRO A 163 42.60 10.80 -25.20
CA PRO A 163 43.51 10.82 -26.34
C PRO A 163 43.39 12.08 -27.22
N ALA A 164 42.24 12.74 -27.21
CA ALA A 164 42.04 14.00 -27.95
C ALA A 164 42.79 15.18 -27.32
N VAL A 165 43.02 15.11 -26.00
CA VAL A 165 43.73 16.14 -25.22
C VAL A 165 45.21 15.77 -25.04
N PHE A 166 45.54 14.48 -24.94
CA PHE A 166 46.91 13.99 -24.76
C PHE A 166 47.17 12.75 -25.64
N PRO A 167 47.62 12.92 -26.90
CA PRO A 167 47.79 11.81 -27.85
C PRO A 167 48.65 10.61 -27.37
N PRO A 168 49.70 10.78 -26.54
CA PRO A 168 50.50 9.65 -26.07
C PRO A 168 49.74 8.65 -25.18
N CYS A 169 48.57 9.00 -24.62
CA CYS A 169 47.80 8.07 -23.78
C CYS A 169 46.87 7.14 -24.58
N ALA A 170 46.78 7.29 -25.92
CA ALA A 170 45.91 6.48 -26.78
C ALA A 170 46.00 4.95 -26.58
N PRO A 171 47.19 4.31 -26.52
CA PRO A 171 47.27 2.86 -26.35
C PRO A 171 46.79 2.40 -24.95
N VAL A 172 47.05 3.21 -23.92
CA VAL A 172 46.60 2.92 -22.55
C VAL A 172 45.09 3.09 -22.45
N ALA A 173 44.54 4.16 -23.02
CA ALA A 173 43.10 4.42 -23.04
C ALA A 173 42.33 3.30 -23.75
N ALA A 174 42.82 2.80 -24.90
CA ALA A 174 42.19 1.69 -25.61
C ALA A 174 42.12 0.40 -24.76
N SER A 175 43.19 0.07 -24.03
CA SER A 175 43.22 -1.10 -23.14
C SER A 175 42.25 -0.98 -21.95
N MET A 176 42.08 0.24 -21.43
CA MET A 176 41.15 0.53 -20.33
C MET A 176 39.70 0.45 -20.78
N ILE A 177 39.38 0.92 -22.00
CA ILE A 177 38.02 0.83 -22.57
C ILE A 177 37.56 -0.62 -22.64
N VAL A 178 38.39 -1.52 -23.18
CA VAL A 178 38.05 -2.95 -23.30
C VAL A 178 37.88 -3.59 -21.91
N SER A 179 38.73 -3.22 -20.96
CA SER A 179 38.66 -3.74 -19.58
C SER A 179 37.43 -3.26 -18.81
N LEU A 180 36.90 -2.07 -19.14
CA LEU A 180 35.71 -1.50 -18.53
C LEU A 180 34.40 -2.06 -19.12
N GLN A 181 34.42 -2.63 -20.33
CA GLN A 181 33.22 -3.19 -20.98
C GLN A 181 32.64 -4.40 -20.22
N VAL A 182 33.49 -5.34 -19.79
CA VAL A 182 33.06 -6.56 -19.10
C VAL A 182 32.34 -6.28 -17.76
N PRO A 183 32.91 -5.49 -16.84
CA PRO A 183 32.21 -5.15 -15.59
C PRO A 183 30.98 -4.27 -15.85
N ALA A 184 31.00 -3.38 -16.85
CA ALA A 184 29.82 -2.58 -17.21
C ALA A 184 28.65 -3.46 -17.67
N MET A 185 28.92 -4.47 -18.51
CA MET A 185 27.90 -5.43 -18.94
C MET A 185 27.36 -6.27 -17.77
N ALA A 186 28.23 -6.73 -16.86
CA ALA A 186 27.80 -7.48 -15.68
C ALA A 186 26.94 -6.62 -14.72
N CYS A 187 27.28 -5.35 -14.54
CA CYS A 187 26.47 -4.44 -13.74
C CYS A 187 25.14 -4.12 -14.41
N MET A 188 25.13 -4.01 -15.74
CA MET A 188 23.90 -3.79 -16.50
C MET A 188 22.98 -5.01 -16.46
N THR A 189 23.50 -6.24 -16.53
CA THR A 189 22.68 -7.44 -16.36
C THR A 189 22.15 -7.55 -14.92
N ALA A 190 22.95 -7.21 -13.90
CA ALA A 190 22.49 -7.16 -12.51
C ALA A 190 21.39 -6.10 -12.30
N LEU A 191 21.53 -4.92 -12.92
CA LEU A 191 20.52 -3.86 -12.88
C LEU A 191 19.22 -4.31 -13.56
N MET A 192 19.31 -4.88 -14.77
CA MET A 192 18.13 -5.32 -15.53
C MET A 192 17.44 -6.51 -14.88
N SER A 193 18.19 -7.47 -14.33
CA SER A 193 17.62 -8.60 -13.60
C SER A 193 17.03 -8.19 -12.26
N GLY A 194 17.67 -7.27 -11.54
CA GLY A 194 17.12 -6.66 -10.32
C GLY A 194 15.82 -5.90 -10.60
N GLY A 195 15.80 -5.08 -11.66
CA GLY A 195 14.60 -4.36 -12.08
C GLY A 195 13.47 -5.29 -12.57
N ALA A 196 13.81 -6.36 -13.30
CA ALA A 196 12.83 -7.36 -13.72
C ALA A 196 12.31 -8.18 -12.54
N TYR A 197 13.17 -8.55 -11.60
CA TYR A 197 12.78 -9.24 -10.37
C TYR A 197 11.87 -8.36 -9.51
N ASP A 198 12.24 -7.10 -9.31
CA ASP A 198 11.41 -6.11 -8.61
C ASP A 198 10.06 -5.99 -9.33
N ALA A 199 10.03 -5.79 -10.65
CA ALA A 199 8.77 -5.65 -11.40
C ALA A 199 7.87 -6.91 -11.30
N LEU A 200 8.44 -8.11 -11.42
CA LEU A 200 7.68 -9.36 -11.35
C LEU A 200 7.17 -9.63 -9.93
N THR A 201 8.01 -9.46 -8.91
CA THR A 201 7.61 -9.68 -7.51
C THR A 201 6.75 -8.56 -6.94
N GLN A 202 6.72 -7.39 -7.58
CA GLN A 202 5.95 -6.24 -7.15
C GLN A 202 4.45 -6.36 -7.50
N GLU A 203 4.08 -7.05 -8.58
CA GLU A 203 2.67 -7.22 -8.98
C GLU A 203 2.04 -8.53 -8.46
N GLU A 204 2.83 -9.58 -8.27
CA GLU A 204 2.30 -10.93 -8.00
C GLU A 204 1.83 -11.16 -6.54
N ASN A 205 2.14 -10.24 -5.61
CA ASN A 205 1.91 -10.44 -4.17
C ASN A 205 1.14 -9.29 -3.50
N ILE A 206 0.30 -8.58 -4.25
CA ILE A 206 -0.59 -7.55 -3.70
C ILE A 206 -1.97 -8.15 -3.52
N GLN A 207 -2.45 -8.19 -2.29
CA GLN A 207 -3.83 -8.57 -2.02
C GLN A 207 -4.75 -7.35 -2.20
N ILE A 208 -5.63 -7.40 -3.18
CA ILE A 208 -6.66 -6.38 -3.39
C ILE A 208 -7.88 -6.72 -2.52
N LEU A 209 -8.09 -5.92 -1.47
CA LEU A 209 -9.19 -6.08 -0.55
C LEU A 209 -10.48 -5.51 -1.17
N GLY A 210 -11.50 -6.37 -1.28
CA GLY A 210 -12.80 -6.03 -1.87
C GLY A 210 -12.99 -6.49 -3.32
N ASP A 211 -12.03 -7.20 -3.91
CA ASP A 211 -12.18 -7.83 -5.24
C ASP A 211 -12.73 -9.27 -5.08
N PRO A 212 -13.71 -9.75 -5.88
CA PRO A 212 -14.32 -11.06 -5.70
C PRO A 212 -13.39 -12.21 -6.11
N ILE A 213 -12.24 -11.90 -6.72
CA ILE A 213 -11.31 -12.87 -7.32
C ILE A 213 -10.55 -13.68 -6.26
N PHE A 214 -10.64 -13.34 -4.96
CA PHE A 214 -9.94 -14.04 -3.88
C PHE A 214 -10.80 -15.06 -3.10
N LEU A 215 -11.90 -15.55 -3.69
CA LEU A 215 -12.62 -16.73 -3.20
C LEU A 215 -12.12 -18.00 -3.95
N GLU A 216 -10.90 -18.44 -3.68
CA GLU A 216 -10.43 -19.81 -3.95
C GLU A 216 -9.73 -20.41 -2.72
#